data_AF-A0A3D6BBD1-F1
#
_entry.id   AF-A0A3D6BBD1-F1
#
_cell.length_a   1.000
_cell.length_b   1.000
_cell.length_c   1.000
_cell.angle_alpha   90.00
_cell.angle_beta   90.00
_cell.angle_gamma   90.00
#
_symmetry.space_group_name_H-M   'P 1'
#
loop_
_entity.id
_entity.type
_entity.pdbx_description
1 polymer ?
#
loop_
_entity_poly.entity_id
_entity_poly.type
_entity_poly.pdbx_seq_one_letter_code
_entity_poly.pdbx_strand_id
1 'polypeptide(L)'
;MKEEVKRLPIEFIGKGEVKGFHFTQLIKGEKACIYEVLDETNKYYEVFRIRVFLMPGTKEKYESYPKANSFGLWAWTFRSKERAMLRFNEIENT
;
A
#
# COMPACT_ATOMS: atom_id res chain seq x y z
N MET A 1 21.27 -8.76 16.46
CA MET A 1 21.10 -7.96 15.22
C MET A 1 19.61 -7.65 15.11
N LYS A 2 19.21 -6.37 15.05
CA LYS A 2 17.81 -6.03 14.77
C LYS A 2 17.56 -6.37 13.30
N GLU A 3 16.63 -7.29 13.02
CA GLU A 3 16.20 -7.53 11.65
C GLU A 3 15.53 -6.25 11.14
N GLU A 4 16.14 -5.59 10.14
CA GLU A 4 15.54 -4.43 9.49
C GLU A 4 14.52 -4.91 8.45
N VAL A 5 13.25 -4.53 8.64
CA VAL A 5 12.21 -4.73 7.65
C VAL A 5 12.26 -3.57 6.67
N LYS A 6 12.50 -3.84 5.38
CA LYS A 6 12.38 -2.84 4.32
C LYS A 6 10.94 -2.35 4.25
N ARG A 7 10.72 -1.08 4.58
CA ARG A 7 9.39 -0.49 4.67
C ARG A 7 8.88 -0.04 3.30
N LEU A 8 7.56 0.11 3.21
CA LEU A 8 6.88 0.72 2.07
C LEU A 8 7.40 2.16 1.84
N PRO A 9 7.77 2.53 0.60
CA PRO A 9 8.33 3.84 0.29
C PRO A 9 7.28 4.95 0.42
N ILE A 10 7.66 6.13 0.91
CA ILE A 10 6.74 7.27 1.02
C ILE A 10 6.21 7.66 -0.36
N GLU A 11 7.07 7.66 -1.38
CA GLU A 11 6.66 7.95 -2.76
C GLU A 11 7.35 7.01 -3.75
N PHE A 12 6.67 6.69 -4.85
CA PHE A 12 7.27 5.99 -5.98
C PHE A 12 6.46 6.16 -7.27
N ILE A 13 7.14 5.91 -8.40
CA ILE A 13 6.50 5.81 -9.71
C ILE A 13 6.22 4.35 -10.03
N GLY A 14 4.99 4.07 -10.42
CA GLY A 14 4.56 2.75 -10.86
C GLY A 14 5.34 2.25 -12.06
N LYS A 15 5.40 0.93 -12.19
CA LYS A 15 6.08 0.21 -13.27
C LYS A 15 5.15 -0.86 -13.84
N GLY A 16 5.45 -1.37 -15.03
CA GLY A 16 4.62 -2.40 -15.68
C GLY A 16 3.23 -1.87 -16.00
N GLU A 17 2.19 -2.53 -15.51
CA GLU A 17 0.78 -2.19 -15.78
C GLU A 17 0.37 -0.80 -15.27
N VAL A 18 1.03 -0.31 -14.22
CA VAL A 18 0.78 1.02 -13.63
C VAL A 18 1.91 2.00 -13.94
N LYS A 19 2.59 1.82 -15.07
CA LYS A 19 3.73 2.67 -15.44
C LYS A 19 3.31 4.14 -15.54
N GLY A 20 4.04 5.01 -14.84
CA GLY A 20 3.81 6.45 -14.84
C GLY A 20 2.81 6.94 -13.79
N PHE A 21 2.14 6.03 -13.09
CA PHE A 21 1.26 6.41 -11.98
C PHE A 21 2.12 6.84 -10.80
N HIS A 22 1.74 7.92 -10.15
CA HIS A 22 2.44 8.46 -8.98
C HIS A 22 1.74 7.96 -7.72
N PHE A 23 2.50 7.36 -6.82
CA PHE A 23 2.01 6.80 -5.57
C PHE A 23 2.62 7.59 -4.42
N THR A 24 1.77 8.14 -3.55
CA THR A 24 2.18 8.88 -2.34
C THR A 24 1.52 8.27 -1.12
N GLN A 25 2.31 7.82 -0.17
CA GLN A 25 1.86 7.30 1.11
C GLN A 25 1.32 8.46 1.95
N LEU A 26 0.01 8.48 2.17
CA LEU A 26 -0.61 9.53 2.99
C LEU A 26 -0.56 9.15 4.47
N ILE A 27 -0.84 7.89 4.78
CA ILE A 27 -0.97 7.41 6.16
C ILE A 27 -0.47 5.97 6.23
N LYS A 28 0.29 5.68 7.28
CA LYS A 28 0.72 4.33 7.62
C LYS A 28 0.48 4.07 9.10
N GLY A 29 -0.33 3.06 9.39
CA GLY A 29 -0.57 2.56 10.74
C GLY A 29 0.25 1.32 11.04
N GLU A 30 -0.20 0.55 12.04
CA GLU A 30 0.44 -0.72 12.41
C GLU A 30 -0.01 -1.87 11.50
N LYS A 31 -1.27 -1.86 11.08
CA LYS A 31 -1.93 -2.96 10.33
C LYS A 31 -2.32 -2.57 8.91
N ALA A 32 -2.43 -1.28 8.60
CA ALA A 32 -2.97 -0.73 7.37
C ALA A 32 -2.15 0.44 6.84
N CYS A 33 -2.32 0.73 5.56
CA CYS A 33 -1.68 1.84 4.87
C CYS A 33 -2.65 2.45 3.86
N ILE A 34 -2.55 3.76 3.64
CA ILE A 34 -3.26 4.51 2.59
C ILE A 34 -2.25 5.15 1.66
N TYR A 35 -2.40 4.87 0.37
CA TYR A 35 -1.74 5.60 -0.70
C TYR A 35 -2.74 6.45 -1.46
N GLU A 36 -2.35 7.67 -1.80
CA GLU A 36 -2.93 8.41 -2.93
C GLU A 36 -2.25 7.93 -4.20
N VAL A 37 -3.05 7.70 -5.23
CA VAL A 37 -2.59 7.31 -6.56
C VAL A 37 -3.09 8.35 -7.54
N LEU A 38 -2.15 8.93 -8.28
CA LEU A 38 -2.39 9.88 -9.34
C LEU A 38 -1.94 9.28 -10.67
N ASP A 39 -2.90 9.02 -11.54
CA ASP A 39 -2.63 8.79 -12.97
C ASP A 39 -2.78 10.09 -13.75
N GLU A 40 -2.65 10.04 -15.08
CA GLU A 40 -2.70 11.24 -15.94
C GLU A 40 -3.99 12.07 -15.80
N THR A 41 -5.10 11.45 -15.38
CA THR A 41 -6.43 12.07 -15.38
C THR A 41 -7.20 11.86 -14.08
N ASN A 42 -6.81 10.90 -13.25
CA ASN A 42 -7.56 10.50 -12.08
C ASN A 42 -6.70 10.54 -10.83
N LYS A 43 -7.37 10.93 -9.74
CA LYS A 43 -6.88 10.76 -8.38
C LYS A 43 -7.77 9.77 -7.64
N TYR A 44 -7.16 8.84 -6.93
CA TYR A 44 -7.87 7.87 -6.09
C TYR A 44 -6.99 7.41 -4.94
N TYR A 45 -7.57 6.61 -4.05
CA TYR A 45 -6.94 6.16 -2.82
C TYR A 45 -6.93 4.65 -2.77
N GLU A 46 -5.80 4.07 -2.42
CA GLU A 46 -5.67 2.64 -2.19
C GLU A 46 -5.38 2.37 -0.72
N VAL A 47 -6.18 1.51 -0.12
CA VAL A 47 -6.07 1.12 1.28
C VAL A 47 -5.81 -0.38 1.34
N PHE A 48 -4.83 -0.80 2.13
CA PHE A 48 -4.51 -2.21 2.22
C PHE A 48 -3.89 -2.58 3.57
N ARG A 49 -3.98 -3.86 3.90
CA ARG A 49 -3.31 -4.43 5.08
C ARG A 49 -1.80 -4.48 4.86
N ILE A 50 -1.01 -4.03 5.82
CA ILE A 50 0.44 -4.17 5.78
C ILE A 50 0.78 -5.65 5.93
N ARG A 51 1.54 -6.17 4.97
CA ARG A 51 2.03 -7.55 4.98
C ARG A 51 3.54 -7.56 4.82
N VAL A 52 4.20 -8.31 5.69
CA VAL A 52 5.65 -8.50 5.66
C VAL A 52 5.96 -9.85 5.02
N PHE A 53 6.83 -9.85 4.03
CA PHE A 53 7.28 -11.04 3.32
C PHE A 53 8.79 -11.21 3.46
N LEU A 54 9.27 -12.43 3.25
CA LEU A 54 10.70 -12.71 3.11
C LEU A 54 11.12 -12.51 1.65
N MET A 55 12.22 -11.79 1.45
CA MET A 55 12.81 -11.59 0.14
C MET A 55 13.44 -12.91 -0.34
N PRO A 56 13.03 -13.45 -1.50
CA PRO A 56 13.50 -14.75 -1.99
C PRO A 56 15.02 -14.84 -2.05
N GLY A 57 15.58 -15.95 -1.56
CA GLY A 57 17.03 -16.17 -1.55
C GLY A 57 17.80 -15.39 -0.48
N THR A 58 17.12 -14.68 0.42
CA THR A 58 17.74 -13.92 1.52
C THR A 58 16.98 -14.14 2.84
N LYS A 59 17.51 -13.58 3.93
CA LYS A 59 16.81 -13.49 5.23
C LYS A 59 16.12 -12.13 5.45
N GLU A 60 16.13 -11.26 4.44
CA GLU A 60 15.59 -9.91 4.55
C GLU A 60 14.06 -9.93 4.51
N LYS A 61 13.43 -9.10 5.33
CA LYS A 61 11.98 -8.92 5.38
C LYS A 61 11.61 -7.61 4.69
N TYR A 62 10.48 -7.58 3.99
CA TYR A 62 9.98 -6.36 3.37
C TYR A 62 8.46 -6.25 3.44
N GLU A 63 7.96 -5.03 3.55
CA GLU A 63 6.55 -4.73 3.34
C GLU A 63 6.28 -4.63 1.83
N SER A 64 5.30 -5.39 1.34
CA SER A 64 4.95 -5.35 -0.08
C SER A 64 3.74 -4.46 -0.33
N TYR A 65 3.84 -3.64 -1.38
CA TYR A 65 2.66 -3.04 -2.00
C TYR A 65 1.79 -4.16 -2.61
N PRO A 66 0.45 -4.06 -2.58
CA PRO A 66 -0.43 -5.08 -3.15
C PRO A 66 -0.23 -5.26 -4.65
N LYS A 67 -0.38 -6.50 -5.11
CA LYS A 67 -0.49 -6.82 -6.55
C LYS A 67 -1.95 -6.70 -6.98
N ALA A 68 -2.22 -6.59 -8.27
CA ALA A 68 -3.59 -6.47 -8.81
C ALA A 68 -4.56 -7.55 -8.30
N ASN A 69 -4.09 -8.79 -8.15
CA ASN A 69 -4.90 -9.91 -7.63
C ASN A 69 -5.19 -9.85 -6.11
N SER A 70 -4.66 -8.86 -5.40
CA SER A 70 -4.87 -8.67 -3.96
C SER A 70 -6.06 -7.75 -3.65
N PHE A 71 -6.53 -7.01 -4.66
CA PHE A 71 -7.66 -6.10 -4.53
C PHE A 71 -8.96 -6.89 -4.38
N GLY A 72 -9.76 -6.51 -3.38
CA GLY A 72 -10.93 -7.26 -2.93
C GLY A 72 -10.65 -8.29 -1.84
N LEU A 73 -9.38 -8.68 -1.63
CA LEU A 73 -8.98 -9.62 -0.58
C LEU A 73 -8.40 -8.92 0.65
N TRP A 74 -7.34 -8.15 0.45
CA TRP A 74 -6.66 -7.41 1.52
C TRP A 74 -6.23 -6.00 1.12
N ALA A 75 -6.60 -5.58 -0.09
CA ALA A 75 -6.44 -4.23 -0.63
C ALA A 75 -7.76 -3.76 -1.26
N TRP A 76 -7.98 -2.45 -1.27
CA TRP A 76 -9.22 -1.83 -1.75
C TRP A 76 -8.92 -0.46 -2.37
N THR A 77 -9.69 -0.09 -3.39
CA THR A 77 -9.59 1.21 -4.08
C THR A 77 -10.82 2.05 -3.78
N PHE A 78 -10.61 3.33 -3.48
CA PHE A 78 -11.66 4.30 -3.17
C PHE A 78 -11.44 5.60 -3.95
N ARG A 79 -12.53 6.22 -4.40
CA ARG A 79 -12.48 7.56 -5.02
C ARG A 79 -12.52 8.71 -4.01
N SER A 80 -12.91 8.43 -2.77
CA SER A 80 -13.01 9.42 -1.68
C SER A 80 -11.99 9.11 -0.60
N LYS A 81 -11.30 10.14 -0.12
CA LYS A 81 -10.33 10.04 0.97
C LYS A 81 -11.02 9.62 2.26
N GLU A 82 -12.22 10.11 2.50
CA GLU A 82 -13.04 9.79 3.67
C GLU A 82 -13.38 8.31 3.71
N ARG A 83 -13.80 7.72 2.59
CA ARG A 83 -14.06 6.27 2.50
C ARG A 83 -12.80 5.44 2.71
N ALA A 84 -11.66 5.90 2.19
CA ALA A 84 -10.37 5.27 2.43
C ALA A 84 -10.01 5.30 3.92
N MET A 85 -10.20 6.43 4.59
CA MET A 85 -9.99 6.58 6.04
C MET A 85 -10.87 5.65 6.86
N LEU A 86 -12.15 5.52 6.51
CA LEU A 86 -13.06 4.58 7.19
C LEU A 86 -12.52 3.16 7.11
N ARG A 87 -12.13 2.70 5.91
CA ARG A 87 -11.58 1.35 5.73
C ARG A 87 -10.25 1.16 6.47
N PHE A 88 -9.40 2.18 6.49
CA PHE A 88 -8.14 2.15 7.23
C PHE A 88 -8.39 1.95 8.73
N ASN A 89 -9.29 2.75 9.32
CA ASN A 89 -9.64 2.66 10.73
C ASN A 89 -10.28 1.31 11.09
N GLU A 90 -11.13 0.75 10.20
CA GLU A 90 -11.66 -0.60 10.38
C GLU A 90 -10.55 -1.64 10.51
N ILE A 91 -9.49 -1.56 9.69
CA ILE A 91 -8.39 -2.51 9.71
C ILE A 91 -7.48 -2.32 10.92
N GLU A 92 -7.19 -1.07 11.32
CA GLU A 92 -6.36 -0.80 12.50
C GLU A 92 -7.00 -1.33 13.80
N ASN A 93 -8.33 -1.26 13.88
CA ASN A 93 -9.09 -1.65 15.07
C ASN A 93 -9.49 -3.14 15.12
N THR A 94 -9.02 -4.00 14.19
CA THR A 94 -9.17 -5.46 14.29
C THR A 94 -8.02 -6.10 15.06
#